data_AF-A0A660R2T7-F1
#
_entry.id   AF-A0A660R2T7-F1
#
_cell.length_a   1.000
_cell.length_b   1.000
_cell.length_c   1.000
_cell.angle_alpha   90.00
_cell.angle_beta   90.00
_cell.angle_gamma   90.00
#
_symmetry.space_group_name_H-M   'P 1'
#
loop_
_entity.id
_entity.type
_entity.pdbx_description
1 polymer ?
#
loop_
_entity_poly.entity_id
_entity_poly.type
_entity_poly.pdbx_seq_one_letter_code
_entity_poly.pdbx_strand_id
1 'polypeptide(L)'
;MGMVSLAAVAFRVQAEWEYLDNGVVRIGVDRSRGACVGYFAESTTRRNLLNHFDTGRFIQQSYYGDPDGSDWDGKPWRYNPVQGGSWKNKPSKLLEFKNDPKAGIITAKIMPRSWSGGALCPEAIMEETIRLDGAVAHIHFKLTYTGEDQTDARHQEMPAVFVDYALSNLVFMEEGAVVRRVPGWPNEYGKASEQWTAYLDANDWGIGILTPGTPEFTSYRYKGSGEAGPEGVACSYVAPVRTLKLTQGLVLEHDVYLTIGTLEEIRERFSKLRKKETKAQTLKP
;
A
#
# COMPACT_ATOMS: atom_id res chain seq x y z
N MET A 1 0.79 -46.65 -6.70
CA MET A 1 -0.32 -45.80 -7.19
C MET A 1 0.07 -44.35 -6.90
N GLY A 2 0.53 -43.62 -7.92
CA GLY A 2 1.02 -42.26 -7.76
C GLY A 2 -0.14 -41.28 -7.62
N MET A 3 -0.11 -40.44 -6.58
CA MET A 3 -0.91 -39.23 -6.51
C MET A 3 -0.34 -38.23 -7.53
N VAL A 4 -1.04 -38.07 -8.64
CA VAL A 4 -0.87 -36.90 -9.50
C VAL A 4 -1.39 -35.71 -8.71
N SER A 5 -0.47 -34.89 -8.21
CA SER A 5 -0.80 -33.59 -7.63
C SER A 5 -1.39 -32.73 -8.74
N LEU A 6 -2.71 -32.52 -8.73
CA LEU A 6 -3.32 -31.45 -9.53
C LEU A 6 -2.74 -30.14 -9.01
N ALA A 7 -1.82 -29.55 -9.77
CA ALA A 7 -1.52 -28.14 -9.63
C ALA A 7 -2.84 -27.40 -9.83
N ALA A 8 -3.37 -26.81 -8.77
CA ALA A 8 -4.46 -25.85 -8.89
C ALA A 8 -3.94 -24.73 -9.80
N VAL A 9 -4.44 -24.70 -11.04
CA VAL A 9 -4.25 -23.55 -11.92
C VAL A 9 -5.00 -22.42 -11.25
N ALA A 10 -4.29 -21.64 -10.42
CA ALA A 10 -4.83 -20.41 -9.87
C ALA A 10 -5.18 -19.52 -11.06
N PHE A 11 -6.47 -19.25 -11.24
CA PHE A 11 -6.95 -18.29 -12.22
C PHE A 11 -6.29 -16.95 -11.90
N ARG A 12 -5.27 -16.54 -12.67
CA ARG A 12 -4.70 -15.21 -12.54
C ARG A 12 -5.67 -14.24 -13.19
N VAL A 13 -6.13 -13.27 -12.43
CA VAL A 13 -6.91 -12.15 -12.97
C VAL A 13 -5.99 -11.39 -13.92
N GLN A 14 -6.39 -11.27 -15.19
CA GLN A 14 -5.64 -10.48 -16.17
C GLN A 14 -5.67 -9.02 -15.72
N ALA A 15 -4.48 -8.43 -15.52
CA ALA A 15 -4.35 -7.05 -15.08
C ALA A 15 -4.90 -6.08 -16.13
N GLU A 16 -5.64 -5.07 -15.66
CA GLU A 16 -6.20 -3.97 -16.45
C GLU A 16 -5.54 -2.66 -16.02
N TRP A 17 -4.32 -2.44 -16.50
CA TRP A 17 -3.49 -1.32 -16.07
C TRP A 17 -3.91 0.03 -16.68
N GLU A 18 -4.03 1.04 -15.82
CA GLU A 18 -4.16 2.44 -16.17
C GLU A 18 -3.03 3.24 -15.56
N TYR A 19 -2.56 4.29 -16.23
CA TYR A 19 -1.36 5.01 -15.82
C TYR A 19 -1.53 6.53 -15.83
N LEU A 20 -0.83 7.18 -14.91
CA LEU A 20 -0.39 8.57 -15.05
C LEU A 20 1.12 8.60 -15.26
N ASP A 21 1.56 9.49 -16.14
CA ASP A 21 2.97 9.68 -16.47
C ASP A 21 3.20 11.16 -16.78
N ASN A 22 4.07 11.81 -16.02
CA ASN A 22 4.40 13.22 -16.21
C ASN A 22 5.77 13.45 -16.85
N GLY A 23 6.39 12.40 -17.40
CA GLY A 23 7.74 12.43 -17.97
C GLY A 23 8.88 12.32 -16.95
N VAL A 24 8.58 12.35 -15.65
CA VAL A 24 9.56 12.14 -14.56
C VAL A 24 9.29 10.82 -13.85
N VAL A 25 8.07 10.64 -13.37
CA VAL A 25 7.60 9.38 -12.75
C VAL A 25 6.33 8.90 -13.44
N ARG A 26 6.13 7.58 -13.38
CA ARG A 26 4.91 6.90 -13.83
C ARG A 26 4.36 6.06 -12.70
N ILE A 27 3.08 6.24 -12.44
CA ILE A 27 2.30 5.43 -11.50
C ILE A 27 1.20 4.70 -12.26
N GLY A 28 0.91 3.46 -11.87
CA GLY A 28 -0.13 2.65 -12.48
C GLY A 28 -0.97 1.90 -11.46
N VAL A 29 -2.26 1.83 -11.78
CA VAL A 29 -3.30 1.14 -11.00
C VAL A 29 -3.88 -0.01 -11.80
N ASP A 30 -4.24 -1.10 -11.11
CA ASP A 30 -4.90 -2.25 -11.75
C ASP A 30 -6.41 -2.24 -11.48
N ARG A 31 -7.19 -1.88 -12.50
CA ARG A 31 -8.66 -1.82 -12.40
C ARG A 31 -9.30 -3.16 -12.07
N SER A 32 -8.68 -4.26 -12.49
CA SER A 32 -9.18 -5.61 -12.23
C SER A 32 -9.04 -6.03 -10.76
N ARG A 33 -8.17 -5.34 -10.01
CA ARG A 33 -7.83 -5.63 -8.60
C ARG A 33 -7.99 -4.37 -7.74
N GLY A 34 -9.20 -3.81 -7.76
CA GLY A 34 -9.59 -2.70 -6.88
C GLY A 34 -8.87 -1.38 -7.15
N ALA A 35 -8.43 -1.15 -8.40
CA ALA A 35 -7.60 -0.01 -8.77
C ALA A 35 -6.35 0.14 -7.87
N CYS A 36 -5.84 -0.95 -7.29
CA CYS A 36 -4.69 -0.82 -6.40
C CYS A 36 -3.46 -0.35 -7.17
N VAL A 37 -2.65 0.50 -6.52
CA VAL A 37 -1.39 0.97 -7.07
C VAL A 37 -0.38 -0.19 -7.04
N GLY A 38 -0.04 -0.71 -8.22
CA GLY A 38 0.89 -1.83 -8.37
C GLY A 38 2.05 -1.52 -9.31
N TYR A 39 2.11 -0.30 -9.86
CA TYR A 39 3.22 0.15 -10.67
C TYR A 39 3.71 1.52 -10.19
N PHE A 40 5.00 1.65 -9.88
CA PHE A 40 5.65 2.95 -9.71
C PHE A 40 7.10 2.87 -10.20
N ALA A 41 7.45 3.74 -11.14
CA ALA A 41 8.74 3.76 -11.81
C ALA A 41 9.14 5.18 -12.21
N GLU A 42 10.44 5.40 -12.46
CA GLU A 42 10.86 6.55 -13.25
C GLU A 42 10.32 6.41 -14.68
N SER A 43 9.90 7.53 -15.28
CA SER A 43 9.29 7.51 -16.62
C SER A 43 10.26 7.03 -17.70
N THR A 44 11.56 7.25 -17.51
CA THR A 44 12.61 6.89 -18.46
C THR A 44 12.97 5.40 -18.39
N THR A 45 13.22 4.87 -17.20
CA THR A 45 13.71 3.50 -17.01
C THR A 45 12.59 2.47 -17.03
N ARG A 46 11.36 2.87 -16.67
CA ARG A 46 10.18 1.98 -16.59
C ARG A 46 10.34 0.80 -15.64
N ARG A 47 11.38 0.80 -14.79
CA ARG A 47 11.60 -0.23 -13.77
C ARG A 47 10.54 -0.10 -12.68
N ASN A 48 9.58 -1.02 -12.64
CA ASN A 48 8.60 -1.06 -11.56
C ASN A 48 9.27 -1.46 -10.25
N LEU A 49 9.07 -0.66 -9.20
CA LEU A 49 9.61 -0.92 -7.86
C LEU A 49 8.61 -1.58 -6.91
N LEU A 50 7.38 -1.82 -7.36
CA LEU A 50 6.33 -2.41 -6.54
C LEU A 50 6.15 -3.90 -6.84
N ASN A 51 5.63 -4.63 -5.86
CA ASN A 51 5.21 -6.02 -6.02
C ASN A 51 3.69 -6.11 -6.09
N HIS A 52 3.19 -6.94 -7.00
CA HIS A 52 1.77 -7.21 -7.26
C HIS A 52 1.46 -8.67 -7.61
N PHE A 53 2.16 -9.60 -6.96
CA PHE A 53 2.04 -11.04 -7.18
C PHE A 53 0.61 -11.58 -7.06
N ASP A 54 -0.15 -11.09 -6.08
CA ASP A 54 -1.49 -11.54 -5.74
C ASP A 54 -2.37 -10.34 -5.35
N THR A 55 -3.66 -10.55 -5.06
CA THR A 55 -4.57 -9.46 -4.67
C THR A 55 -4.26 -8.83 -3.30
N GLY A 56 -3.39 -9.45 -2.50
CA GLY A 56 -2.94 -8.96 -1.20
C GLY A 56 -1.67 -8.09 -1.25
N ARG A 57 -1.02 -7.98 -2.41
CA ARG A 57 0.25 -7.25 -2.53
C ARG A 57 0.12 -6.09 -3.50
N PHE A 58 0.08 -4.88 -2.96
CA PHE A 58 0.01 -3.62 -3.71
C PHE A 58 0.42 -2.47 -2.77
N ILE A 59 0.32 -1.24 -3.23
CA ILE A 59 0.00 -0.12 -2.34
C ILE A 59 -1.52 -0.08 -2.22
N GLN A 60 -2.07 -0.45 -1.06
CA GLN A 60 -3.51 -0.66 -0.92
C GLN A 60 -4.08 -0.50 0.49
N GLN A 61 -5.34 -0.05 0.55
CA GLN A 61 -6.09 0.08 1.80
C GLN A 61 -6.44 -1.30 2.39
N SER A 62 -6.23 -1.45 3.69
CA SER A 62 -6.51 -2.66 4.46
C SER A 62 -6.75 -2.28 5.91
N TYR A 63 -7.92 -2.67 6.41
CA TYR A 63 -8.39 -2.31 7.75
C TYR A 63 -8.76 -3.55 8.54
N TYR A 64 -8.69 -3.48 9.88
CA TYR A 64 -8.87 -4.61 10.78
C TYR A 64 -9.91 -4.29 11.84
N GLY A 65 -10.78 -5.26 12.10
CA GLY A 65 -11.78 -5.21 13.16
C GLY A 65 -11.70 -6.43 14.09
N ASP A 66 -12.88 -6.84 14.54
CA ASP A 66 -13.09 -7.94 15.48
C ASP A 66 -13.01 -9.31 14.77
N PRO A 67 -12.78 -10.40 15.53
CA PRO A 67 -12.93 -11.75 15.00
C PRO A 67 -14.31 -11.93 14.36
N ASP A 68 -14.34 -12.37 13.11
CA ASP A 68 -15.58 -12.55 12.32
C ASP A 68 -15.87 -14.03 12.02
N GLY A 69 -15.10 -14.94 12.63
CA GLY A 69 -15.19 -16.38 12.41
C GLY A 69 -14.62 -16.84 11.07
N SER A 70 -14.02 -15.95 10.26
CA SER A 70 -13.37 -16.33 9.01
C SER A 70 -12.05 -17.07 9.25
N ASP A 71 -11.60 -17.81 8.24
CA ASP A 71 -10.41 -18.66 8.30
C ASP A 71 -9.42 -18.33 7.18
N TRP A 72 -8.20 -17.95 7.58
CA TRP A 72 -7.09 -17.73 6.67
C TRP A 72 -6.14 -18.94 6.73
N ASP A 73 -6.32 -19.85 5.79
CA ASP A 73 -5.46 -21.03 5.61
C ASP A 73 -5.33 -21.88 6.89
N GLY A 74 -6.48 -22.20 7.51
CA GLY A 74 -6.57 -22.98 8.75
C GLY A 74 -6.32 -22.17 10.03
N LYS A 75 -6.16 -20.85 9.93
CA LYS A 75 -5.97 -19.95 11.08
C LYS A 75 -7.19 -19.05 11.24
N PRO A 76 -7.80 -19.00 12.44
CA PRO A 76 -8.84 -18.03 12.75
C PRO A 76 -8.39 -16.61 12.41
N TRP A 77 -9.26 -15.88 11.71
CA TRP A 77 -9.01 -14.52 11.28
C TRP A 77 -10.06 -13.56 11.84
N ARG A 78 -10.10 -12.37 11.26
CA ARG A 78 -10.90 -11.23 11.71
C ARG A 78 -11.45 -10.46 10.53
N TYR A 79 -12.40 -9.58 10.82
CA TYR A 79 -12.90 -8.61 9.86
C TYR A 79 -11.71 -7.84 9.27
N ASN A 80 -11.52 -7.97 7.96
CA ASN A 80 -10.42 -7.35 7.25
C ASN A 80 -10.76 -7.03 5.79
N PRO A 81 -11.46 -5.91 5.52
CA PRO A 81 -11.70 -5.44 4.15
C PRO A 81 -10.39 -4.99 3.51
N VAL A 82 -10.08 -5.54 2.33
CA VAL A 82 -8.85 -5.25 1.57
C VAL A 82 -9.22 -4.74 0.18
N GLN A 83 -8.56 -3.67 -0.26
CA GLN A 83 -8.86 -3.00 -1.53
C GLN A 83 -8.63 -3.90 -2.74
N GLY A 84 -7.56 -4.70 -2.77
CA GLY A 84 -7.21 -5.53 -3.92
C GLY A 84 -8.04 -6.82 -4.05
N GLY A 85 -8.37 -7.46 -2.92
CA GLY A 85 -9.15 -8.70 -2.91
C GLY A 85 -8.81 -9.62 -1.74
N SER A 86 -9.20 -10.89 -1.84
CA SER A 86 -9.00 -11.91 -0.79
C SER A 86 -7.74 -12.75 -0.98
N TRP A 87 -7.32 -13.50 0.05
CA TRP A 87 -6.15 -14.40 -0.04
C TRP A 87 -6.29 -15.50 -1.09
N LYS A 88 -7.53 -15.78 -1.52
CA LYS A 88 -7.86 -16.70 -2.62
C LYS A 88 -7.84 -16.04 -4.00
N ASN A 89 -7.22 -14.88 -4.14
CA ASN A 89 -7.13 -14.10 -5.39
C ASN A 89 -8.50 -13.70 -5.99
N LYS A 90 -9.52 -13.54 -5.15
CA LYS A 90 -10.82 -13.02 -5.62
C LYS A 90 -10.78 -11.49 -5.51
N PRO A 91 -10.87 -10.73 -6.62
CA PRO A 91 -10.70 -9.30 -6.58
C PRO A 91 -11.86 -8.60 -5.88
N SER A 92 -11.59 -7.42 -5.32
CA SER A 92 -12.62 -6.48 -4.88
C SER A 92 -13.39 -5.87 -6.05
N LYS A 93 -14.51 -5.18 -5.77
CA LYS A 93 -15.37 -4.64 -6.82
C LYS A 93 -15.07 -3.16 -7.04
N LEU A 94 -14.60 -2.82 -8.25
CA LEU A 94 -14.52 -1.44 -8.71
C LEU A 94 -15.94 -0.89 -8.96
N LEU A 95 -16.27 0.22 -8.32
CA LEU A 95 -17.59 0.87 -8.43
C LEU A 95 -17.54 2.03 -9.41
N GLU A 96 -16.53 2.89 -9.29
CA GLU A 96 -16.31 4.04 -10.17
C GLU A 96 -14.82 4.15 -10.46
N PHE A 97 -14.49 4.57 -11.68
CA PHE A 97 -13.13 4.82 -12.10
C PHE A 97 -13.09 5.94 -13.11
N LYS A 98 -12.13 6.85 -12.95
CA LYS A 98 -11.83 7.90 -13.92
C LYS A 98 -10.32 8.07 -14.02
N ASN A 99 -9.81 8.02 -15.24
CA ASN A 99 -8.47 8.47 -15.60
C ASN A 99 -8.60 9.72 -16.46
N ASP A 100 -8.06 10.83 -16.00
CA ASP A 100 -8.02 12.10 -16.73
C ASP A 100 -6.56 12.52 -16.91
N PRO A 101 -5.89 12.04 -17.98
CA PRO A 101 -4.49 12.33 -18.23
C PRO A 101 -4.21 13.82 -18.45
N LYS A 102 -5.20 14.58 -18.94
CA LYS A 102 -5.06 16.03 -19.16
C LYS A 102 -5.00 16.78 -17.84
N ALA A 103 -5.83 16.38 -16.88
CA ALA A 103 -5.80 16.91 -15.52
C ALA A 103 -4.74 16.24 -14.62
N GLY A 104 -4.04 15.20 -15.12
CA GLY A 104 -3.01 14.48 -14.39
C GLY A 104 -3.56 13.76 -13.15
N ILE A 105 -4.78 13.23 -13.23
CA ILE A 105 -5.49 12.66 -12.08
C ILE A 105 -6.13 11.32 -12.40
N ILE A 106 -6.00 10.37 -11.46
CA ILE A 106 -6.79 9.14 -11.41
C ILE A 106 -7.65 9.19 -10.16
N THR A 107 -8.90 8.76 -10.26
CA THR A 107 -9.80 8.58 -9.11
C THR A 107 -10.49 7.23 -9.20
N ALA A 108 -10.61 6.52 -8.09
CA ALA A 108 -11.33 5.26 -8.02
C ALA A 108 -12.19 5.17 -6.74
N LYS A 109 -13.31 4.45 -6.85
CA LYS A 109 -14.19 4.07 -5.73
C LYS A 109 -14.39 2.57 -5.77
N ILE A 110 -14.19 1.91 -4.63
CA ILE A 110 -14.05 0.47 -4.50
C ILE A 110 -14.92 -0.03 -3.35
N MET A 111 -15.59 -1.16 -3.58
CA MET A 111 -16.15 -2.00 -2.54
C MET A 111 -15.16 -3.13 -2.26
N PRO A 112 -14.47 -3.12 -1.10
CA PRO A 112 -13.44 -4.09 -0.79
C PRO A 112 -14.02 -5.47 -0.54
N ARG A 113 -13.12 -6.44 -0.46
CA ARG A 113 -13.43 -7.82 -0.12
C ARG A 113 -12.78 -8.17 1.22
N SER A 114 -13.49 -8.90 2.07
CA SER A 114 -12.91 -9.53 3.25
C SER A 114 -11.74 -10.42 2.83
N TRP A 115 -10.56 -10.17 3.40
CA TRP A 115 -9.32 -10.87 3.10
C TRP A 115 -9.50 -12.37 3.22
N SER A 116 -9.93 -12.80 4.39
CA SER A 116 -10.10 -14.20 4.78
C SER A 116 -11.43 -14.79 4.30
N GLY A 117 -12.55 -14.12 4.62
CA GLY A 117 -13.89 -14.62 4.33
C GLY A 117 -14.27 -14.54 2.85
N GLY A 118 -13.63 -13.66 2.08
CA GLY A 118 -13.84 -13.54 0.64
C GLY A 118 -15.18 -12.94 0.21
N ALA A 119 -16.04 -12.52 1.15
CA ALA A 119 -17.26 -11.77 0.88
C ALA A 119 -16.94 -10.30 0.55
N LEU A 120 -17.78 -9.63 -0.24
CA LEU A 120 -17.67 -8.17 -0.40
C LEU A 120 -18.13 -7.48 0.90
N CYS A 121 -17.50 -6.36 1.23
CA CYS A 121 -17.81 -5.53 2.40
C CYS A 121 -18.46 -4.22 1.91
N PRO A 122 -19.76 -4.22 1.58
CA PRO A 122 -20.46 -3.02 1.09
C PRO A 122 -20.44 -1.84 2.06
N GLU A 123 -20.23 -2.11 3.34
CA GLU A 123 -20.15 -1.14 4.43
C GLU A 123 -18.82 -0.39 4.52
N ALA A 124 -17.79 -0.76 3.75
CA ALA A 124 -16.45 -0.17 3.82
C ALA A 124 -16.02 0.43 2.47
N ILE A 125 -16.64 1.52 2.04
CA ILE A 125 -16.30 2.12 0.73
C ILE A 125 -14.93 2.78 0.79
N MET A 126 -14.04 2.34 -0.10
CA MET A 126 -12.68 2.84 -0.25
C MET A 126 -12.59 3.73 -1.50
N GLU A 127 -11.99 4.89 -1.36
CA GLU A 127 -11.74 5.83 -2.45
C GLU A 127 -10.25 6.17 -2.50
N GLU A 128 -9.75 6.44 -3.70
CA GLU A 128 -8.40 6.96 -3.91
C GLU A 128 -8.38 8.04 -4.98
N THR A 129 -7.49 9.01 -4.80
CA THR A 129 -7.18 10.04 -5.79
C THR A 129 -5.68 10.17 -5.94
N ILE A 130 -5.17 10.03 -7.15
CA ILE A 130 -3.74 10.03 -7.46
C ILE A 130 -3.41 11.25 -8.33
N ARG A 131 -2.34 11.95 -8.00
CA ARG A 131 -1.75 13.03 -8.80
C ARG A 131 -0.23 12.91 -8.85
N LEU A 132 0.39 13.49 -9.87
CA LEU A 132 1.84 13.59 -10.00
C LEU A 132 2.29 15.06 -9.94
N ASP A 133 3.25 15.37 -9.08
CA ASP A 133 3.92 16.67 -8.99
C ASP A 133 5.44 16.48 -9.06
N GLY A 134 6.02 16.77 -10.23
CA GLY A 134 7.43 16.52 -10.51
C GLY A 134 7.81 15.05 -10.23
N ALA A 135 8.77 14.82 -9.35
CA ALA A 135 9.25 13.48 -8.98
C ALA A 135 8.44 12.81 -7.85
N VAL A 136 7.27 13.36 -7.49
CA VAL A 136 6.44 12.87 -6.38
C VAL A 136 5.07 12.46 -6.91
N ALA A 137 4.63 11.25 -6.54
CA ALA A 137 3.23 10.88 -6.62
C ALA A 137 2.55 11.18 -5.29
N HIS A 138 1.38 11.83 -5.34
CA HIS A 138 0.52 12.07 -4.19
C HIS A 138 -0.74 11.22 -4.35
N ILE A 139 -1.01 10.40 -3.33
CA ILE A 139 -2.19 9.56 -3.25
C ILE A 139 -2.98 9.98 -2.02
N HIS A 140 -4.23 10.37 -2.23
CA HIS A 140 -5.18 10.64 -1.16
C HIS A 140 -6.12 9.44 -1.05
N PHE A 141 -6.13 8.78 0.10
CA PHE A 141 -7.00 7.66 0.41
C PHE A 141 -8.12 8.10 1.34
N LYS A 142 -9.31 7.52 1.12
CA LYS A 142 -10.47 7.73 1.97
C LYS A 142 -11.23 6.42 2.18
N LEU A 143 -11.44 6.07 3.45
CA LEU A 143 -12.40 5.05 3.85
C LEU A 143 -13.66 5.72 4.38
N THR A 144 -14.83 5.32 3.87
CA THR A 144 -16.13 5.59 4.48
C THR A 144 -16.70 4.28 5.02
N TYR A 145 -16.81 4.17 6.34
CA TYR A 145 -17.28 2.97 7.02
C TYR A 145 -18.68 3.19 7.62
N THR A 146 -19.64 2.38 7.20
CA THR A 146 -21.03 2.39 7.67
C THR A 146 -21.42 1.07 8.35
N GLY A 147 -20.45 0.21 8.63
CA GLY A 147 -20.68 -1.06 9.30
C GLY A 147 -20.89 -0.89 10.80
N GLU A 148 -21.15 -2.00 11.49
CA GLU A 148 -21.29 -2.02 12.95
C GLU A 148 -19.98 -1.59 13.64
N ASP A 149 -20.13 -0.96 14.80
CA ASP A 149 -19.00 -0.61 15.65
C ASP A 149 -18.16 -1.85 15.97
N GLN A 150 -16.88 -1.79 15.59
CA GLN A 150 -15.90 -2.75 16.08
C GLN A 150 -15.61 -2.43 17.55
N THR A 151 -15.26 -3.45 18.33
CA THR A 151 -15.04 -3.35 19.78
C THR A 151 -13.61 -2.94 20.12
N ASP A 152 -12.63 -3.51 19.42
CA ASP A 152 -11.21 -3.27 19.69
C ASP A 152 -10.58 -2.25 18.72
N ALA A 153 -9.75 -1.36 19.26
CA ALA A 153 -8.82 -0.60 18.43
C ALA A 153 -7.72 -1.53 17.88
N ARG A 154 -7.37 -1.37 16.61
CA ARG A 154 -6.35 -2.16 15.92
C ARG A 154 -5.38 -1.25 15.17
N HIS A 155 -4.18 -1.77 14.88
CA HIS A 155 -3.32 -1.15 13.88
C HIS A 155 -4.02 -1.23 12.51
N GLN A 156 -4.31 -0.07 11.94
CA GLN A 156 -4.84 0.09 10.59
C GLN A 156 -3.70 0.49 9.66
N GLU A 157 -3.63 -0.07 8.46
CA GLU A 157 -2.54 0.18 7.50
C GLU A 157 -2.84 1.43 6.65
N MET A 158 -1.91 2.39 6.64
CA MET A 158 -2.05 3.71 6.00
C MET A 158 -1.04 3.94 4.84
N PRO A 159 -1.08 3.21 3.72
CA PRO A 159 -1.64 1.89 3.43
C PRO A 159 -0.62 0.77 3.67
N ALA A 160 -0.98 -0.47 3.33
CA ALA A 160 0.02 -1.52 3.08
C ALA A 160 0.83 -1.18 1.83
N VAL A 161 2.14 -1.32 1.86
CA VAL A 161 3.04 -1.05 0.72
C VAL A 161 3.94 -2.25 0.46
N PHE A 162 3.72 -2.90 -0.68
CA PHE A 162 4.52 -4.02 -1.16
C PHE A 162 5.50 -3.58 -2.25
N VAL A 163 6.78 -3.80 -1.97
CA VAL A 163 7.92 -3.38 -2.77
C VAL A 163 8.62 -4.61 -3.35
N ASP A 164 9.21 -4.45 -4.53
CA ASP A 164 10.08 -5.46 -5.13
C ASP A 164 11.14 -5.93 -4.12
N TYR A 165 11.29 -7.25 -3.99
CA TYR A 165 12.27 -7.89 -3.13
C TYR A 165 13.72 -7.45 -3.37
N ALA A 166 14.03 -6.95 -4.57
CA ALA A 166 15.34 -6.38 -4.90
C ALA A 166 15.71 -5.15 -4.04
N LEU A 167 14.73 -4.45 -3.49
CA LEU A 167 14.93 -3.34 -2.55
C LEU A 167 14.86 -3.89 -1.12
N SER A 168 16.01 -4.14 -0.52
CA SER A 168 16.12 -4.93 0.73
C SER A 168 16.30 -4.09 1.99
N ASN A 169 16.81 -2.87 1.85
CA ASN A 169 17.18 -2.02 2.98
C ASN A 169 16.01 -1.11 3.35
N LEU A 170 15.35 -1.38 4.46
CA LEU A 170 14.40 -0.45 5.08
C LEU A 170 15.20 0.67 5.76
N VAL A 171 14.94 1.91 5.38
CA VAL A 171 15.61 3.11 5.88
C VAL A 171 14.58 4.10 6.41
N PHE A 172 14.84 4.70 7.57
CA PHE A 172 13.96 5.69 8.19
C PHE A 172 14.76 6.56 9.17
N MET A 173 14.13 7.63 9.69
CA MET A 173 14.71 8.44 10.76
C MET A 173 14.17 7.98 12.12
N GLU A 174 15.06 7.74 13.07
CA GLU A 174 14.71 7.49 14.47
C GLU A 174 15.55 8.41 15.34
N GLU A 175 14.91 9.20 16.19
CA GLU A 175 15.59 10.12 17.14
C GLU A 175 16.66 11.04 16.50
N GLY A 176 16.47 11.42 15.23
CA GLY A 176 17.37 12.30 14.49
C GLY A 176 18.52 11.59 13.78
N ALA A 177 18.62 10.27 13.90
CA ALA A 177 19.57 9.43 13.18
C ALA A 177 18.91 8.65 12.04
N VAL A 178 19.67 8.36 10.99
CA VAL A 178 19.26 7.44 9.93
C VAL A 178 19.44 6.01 10.45
N VAL A 179 18.36 5.25 10.50
CA VAL A 179 18.36 3.81 10.82
C VAL A 179 18.21 3.02 9.54
N ARG A 180 18.95 1.91 9.45
CA ARG A 180 18.90 0.95 8.33
C ARG A 180 18.72 -0.45 8.90
N ARG A 181 17.77 -1.20 8.36
CA ARG A 181 17.63 -2.63 8.67
C ARG A 181 17.12 -3.40 7.46
N VAL A 182 17.41 -4.69 7.42
CA VAL A 182 16.77 -5.64 6.52
C VAL A 182 15.73 -6.39 7.37
N PRO A 183 14.43 -6.10 7.24
CA PRO A 183 13.42 -6.76 8.07
C PRO A 183 13.41 -8.28 7.82
N GLY A 184 13.14 -9.03 8.88
CA GLY A 184 12.93 -10.46 8.87
C GLY A 184 11.47 -10.85 8.60
N TRP A 185 11.10 -12.03 9.10
CA TRP A 185 9.74 -12.56 9.08
C TRP A 185 9.46 -13.25 10.42
N PRO A 186 8.31 -13.02 11.09
CA PRO A 186 7.15 -12.22 10.66
C PRO A 186 7.33 -10.71 10.91
N ASN A 187 6.23 -9.97 11.00
CA ASN A 187 6.19 -8.53 11.23
C ASN A 187 7.10 -8.05 12.38
N GLU A 188 7.90 -7.04 12.05
CA GLU A 188 8.63 -6.19 12.98
C GLU A 188 7.94 -4.82 13.05
N TYR A 189 8.16 -4.08 14.14
CA TYR A 189 7.60 -2.75 14.34
C TYR A 189 8.71 -1.70 14.43
N GLY A 190 8.36 -0.43 14.22
CA GLY A 190 9.29 0.68 14.32
C GLY A 190 8.59 2.03 14.31
N LYS A 191 9.35 3.09 14.60
CA LYS A 191 8.85 4.46 14.62
C LYS A 191 9.76 5.38 13.81
N ALA A 192 9.20 5.99 12.76
CA ALA A 192 9.86 7.00 11.95
C ALA A 192 9.54 8.40 12.48
N SER A 193 10.52 9.08 13.09
CA SER A 193 10.34 10.43 13.67
C SER A 193 9.95 11.49 12.64
N GLU A 194 10.30 11.27 11.36
CA GLU A 194 9.93 12.11 10.24
C GLU A 194 8.78 11.53 9.38
N GLN A 195 8.13 10.45 9.85
CA GLN A 195 6.94 9.83 9.25
C GLN A 195 7.15 9.30 7.82
N TRP A 196 8.41 9.13 7.40
CA TRP A 196 8.78 8.49 6.16
C TRP A 196 9.61 7.24 6.39
N THR A 197 9.43 6.27 5.49
CA THR A 197 10.27 5.09 5.35
C THR A 197 10.73 5.00 3.89
N ALA A 198 11.79 4.25 3.62
CA ALA A 198 12.25 3.99 2.28
C ALA A 198 12.74 2.55 2.16
N TYR A 199 12.55 1.93 1.00
CA TYR A 199 13.20 0.68 0.64
C TYR A 199 14.22 0.95 -0.46
N LEU A 200 15.49 0.67 -0.17
CA LEU A 200 16.62 0.98 -1.04
C LEU A 200 17.37 -0.30 -1.45
N ASP A 201 18.01 -0.25 -2.61
CA ASP A 201 19.01 -1.24 -3.02
C ASP A 201 20.36 -0.99 -2.34
N ALA A 202 21.40 -1.70 -2.79
CA ALA A 202 22.76 -1.59 -2.24
C ALA A 202 23.47 -0.27 -2.62
N ASN A 203 22.93 0.50 -3.57
CA ASN A 203 23.49 1.76 -4.06
C ASN A 203 22.73 2.98 -3.48
N ASP A 204 21.96 2.78 -2.40
CA ASP A 204 21.13 3.83 -1.78
C ASP A 204 20.05 4.41 -2.68
N TRP A 205 19.62 3.67 -3.70
CA TRP A 205 18.56 4.08 -4.62
C TRP A 205 17.32 3.22 -4.43
N GLY A 206 16.14 3.82 -4.50
CA GLY A 206 14.89 3.07 -4.40
C GLY A 206 13.68 3.94 -4.22
N ILE A 207 12.72 3.47 -3.41
CA ILE A 207 11.43 4.13 -3.19
C ILE A 207 11.34 4.70 -1.78
N GLY A 208 10.91 5.97 -1.69
CA GLY A 208 10.50 6.61 -0.45
C GLY A 208 8.99 6.63 -0.31
N ILE A 209 8.50 6.46 0.92
CA ILE A 209 7.08 6.48 1.31
C ILE A 209 6.94 7.43 2.50
N LEU A 210 6.18 8.51 2.34
CA LEU A 210 5.83 9.45 3.41
C LEU A 210 4.33 9.38 3.65
N THR A 211 3.93 9.13 4.89
CA THR A 211 2.53 9.15 5.32
C THR A 211 2.39 10.11 6.51
N PRO A 212 2.04 11.39 6.26
CA PRO A 212 1.91 12.38 7.33
C PRO A 212 0.97 11.95 8.45
N GLY A 213 1.30 12.32 9.67
CA GLY A 213 0.57 11.93 10.89
C GLY A 213 0.71 10.47 11.29
N THR A 214 1.59 9.69 10.65
CA THR A 214 1.71 8.23 10.89
C THR A 214 3.16 7.85 11.20
N PRO A 215 3.64 8.07 12.44
CA PRO A 215 5.02 7.79 12.80
C PRO A 215 5.32 6.31 13.02
N GLU A 216 4.33 5.51 13.39
CA GLU A 216 4.52 4.07 13.62
C GLU A 216 4.38 3.29 12.31
N PHE A 217 5.11 2.19 12.18
CA PHE A 217 4.98 1.28 11.05
C PHE A 217 5.20 -0.17 11.47
N THR A 218 4.71 -1.09 10.64
CA THR A 218 5.11 -2.49 10.66
C THR A 218 5.80 -2.86 9.35
N SER A 219 6.73 -3.81 9.38
CA SER A 219 7.53 -4.22 8.22
C SER A 219 7.89 -5.70 8.29
N TYR A 220 8.07 -6.34 7.14
CA TYR A 220 8.65 -7.67 7.03
C TYR A 220 9.25 -7.85 5.63
N ARG A 221 10.01 -8.93 5.44
CA ARG A 221 10.38 -9.43 4.12
C ARG A 221 9.99 -10.88 3.97
N TYR A 222 9.22 -11.19 2.93
CA TYR A 222 8.83 -12.55 2.60
C TYR A 222 9.76 -13.09 1.52
N LYS A 223 10.50 -14.15 1.84
CA LYS A 223 11.49 -14.72 0.90
C LYS A 223 10.83 -15.58 -0.19
N GLY A 224 9.81 -16.38 0.14
CA GLY A 224 9.24 -17.35 -0.80
C GLY A 224 10.32 -18.15 -1.58
N SER A 225 10.22 -18.21 -2.91
CA SER A 225 11.22 -18.82 -3.80
C SER A 225 12.48 -17.95 -4.02
N GLY A 226 12.49 -16.71 -3.52
CA GLY A 226 13.54 -15.72 -3.76
C GLY A 226 13.38 -14.94 -5.08
N GLU A 227 12.33 -15.22 -5.86
CA GLU A 227 12.04 -14.52 -7.12
C GLU A 227 11.60 -13.08 -6.84
N ALA A 228 12.42 -12.13 -7.32
CA ALA A 228 12.18 -10.69 -7.26
C ALA A 228 11.34 -10.21 -8.45
N GLY A 229 10.98 -8.92 -8.44
CA GLY A 229 10.20 -8.27 -9.49
C GLY A 229 8.71 -8.12 -9.14
N PRO A 230 7.95 -7.51 -10.07
CA PRO A 230 6.55 -7.16 -9.84
C PRO A 230 5.64 -8.36 -9.63
N GLU A 231 5.91 -9.48 -10.31
CA GLU A 231 5.20 -10.75 -10.13
C GLU A 231 6.05 -11.79 -9.40
N GLY A 232 7.08 -11.34 -8.69
CA GLY A 232 7.89 -12.22 -7.85
C GLY A 232 7.13 -12.62 -6.59
N VAL A 233 7.25 -13.87 -6.17
CA VAL A 233 6.63 -14.31 -4.91
C VAL A 233 7.34 -13.70 -3.70
N ALA A 234 8.60 -13.28 -3.84
CA ALA A 234 9.34 -12.60 -2.78
C ALA A 234 8.99 -11.11 -2.77
N CYS A 235 8.92 -10.50 -1.59
CA CYS A 235 8.64 -9.06 -1.48
C CYS A 235 9.26 -8.45 -0.21
N SER A 236 9.48 -7.14 -0.28
CA SER A 236 9.71 -6.29 0.88
C SER A 236 8.41 -5.56 1.21
N TYR A 237 8.08 -5.43 2.49
CA TYR A 237 6.81 -4.83 2.92
C TYR A 237 7.01 -3.82 4.04
N VAL A 238 6.23 -2.74 3.98
CA VAL A 238 6.02 -1.82 5.09
C VAL A 238 4.58 -1.35 5.07
N ALA A 239 4.00 -1.11 6.25
CA ALA A 239 2.77 -0.37 6.39
C ALA A 239 2.95 0.67 7.50
N PRO A 240 2.84 1.98 7.21
CA PRO A 240 2.58 2.98 8.23
C PRO A 240 1.29 2.61 8.95
N VAL A 241 1.26 2.66 10.27
CA VAL A 241 0.08 2.24 11.06
C VAL A 241 -0.44 3.34 11.97
N ARG A 242 -1.76 3.42 12.06
CA ARG A 242 -2.46 4.18 13.11
C ARG A 242 -3.31 3.23 13.92
N THR A 243 -3.25 3.33 15.25
CA THR A 243 -4.12 2.53 16.12
C THR A 243 -5.46 3.21 16.29
N LEU A 244 -6.50 2.67 15.66
CA LEU A 244 -7.86 3.19 15.78
C LEU A 244 -8.89 2.06 15.60
N LYS A 245 -10.10 2.37 16.04
CA LYS A 245 -11.26 1.50 15.97
C LYS A 245 -12.16 1.93 14.80
N LEU A 246 -12.70 0.97 14.06
CA LEU A 246 -13.71 1.26 13.05
C LEU A 246 -15.06 1.43 13.76
N THR A 247 -15.66 2.61 13.66
CA THR A 247 -16.98 2.92 14.23
C THR A 247 -17.93 3.31 13.11
N GLN A 248 -19.20 3.02 13.27
CA GLN A 248 -20.24 3.38 12.33
C GLN A 248 -20.19 4.88 12.02
N GLY A 249 -20.13 5.21 10.73
CA GLY A 249 -20.01 6.60 10.26
C GLY A 249 -18.58 7.14 10.22
N LEU A 250 -17.55 6.32 10.51
CA LEU A 250 -16.16 6.72 10.38
C LEU A 250 -15.85 7.11 8.93
N VAL A 251 -15.31 8.32 8.76
CA VAL A 251 -14.61 8.74 7.55
C VAL A 251 -13.15 8.93 7.92
N LEU A 252 -12.28 8.10 7.33
CA LEU A 252 -10.85 8.15 7.56
C LEU A 252 -10.14 8.55 6.28
N GLU A 253 -9.47 9.70 6.31
CA GLU A 253 -8.70 10.24 5.20
C GLU A 253 -7.21 10.30 5.56
N HIS A 254 -6.35 10.00 4.60
CA HIS A 254 -4.91 10.17 4.74
C HIS A 254 -4.22 10.32 3.39
N ASP A 255 -3.14 11.08 3.40
CA ASP A 255 -2.28 11.29 2.24
C ASP A 255 -1.04 10.41 2.31
N VAL A 256 -0.57 9.98 1.15
CA VAL A 256 0.66 9.23 0.95
C VAL A 256 1.43 9.87 -0.19
N TYR A 257 2.73 10.04 0.03
CA TYR A 257 3.63 10.55 -0.98
C TYR A 257 4.68 9.50 -1.32
N LEU A 258 4.81 9.22 -2.61
CA LEU A 258 5.82 8.30 -3.13
C LEU A 258 6.83 9.08 -3.96
N THR A 259 8.11 8.72 -3.86
CA THR A 259 9.15 9.24 -4.73
C THR A 259 10.23 8.20 -4.97
N ILE A 260 10.96 8.33 -6.07
CA ILE A 260 12.05 7.42 -6.45
C ILE A 260 13.34 8.23 -6.53
N GLY A 261 14.43 7.70 -5.98
CA GLY A 261 15.74 8.31 -6.07
C GLY A 261 16.71 7.78 -5.04
N THR A 262 17.83 8.49 -4.91
CA THR A 262 18.79 8.27 -3.83
C THR A 262 18.19 8.63 -2.47
N LEU A 263 18.75 8.09 -1.38
CA LEU A 263 18.36 8.46 -0.02
C LEU A 263 18.37 9.98 0.22
N GLU A 264 19.37 10.69 -0.32
CA GLU A 264 19.48 12.15 -0.19
C GLU A 264 18.30 12.86 -0.87
N GLU A 265 17.99 12.50 -2.12
CA GLU A 265 16.87 13.08 -2.85
C GLU A 265 15.52 12.79 -2.19
N ILE A 266 15.31 11.56 -1.72
CA ILE A 266 14.09 11.16 -0.99
C ILE A 266 13.90 12.07 0.23
N ARG A 267 14.95 12.21 1.05
CA ARG A 267 14.93 13.04 2.26
C ARG A 267 14.67 14.51 1.94
N GLU A 268 15.33 15.04 0.91
CA GLU A 268 15.16 16.43 0.49
C GLU A 268 13.71 16.71 0.07
N ARG A 269 13.13 15.85 -0.78
CA ARG A 269 11.75 15.99 -1.27
C ARG A 269 10.74 15.90 -0.13
N PHE A 270 10.89 14.92 0.77
CA PHE A 270 10.00 14.77 1.92
C PHE A 270 10.14 15.89 2.93
N SER A 271 11.34 16.42 3.17
CA SER A 271 11.55 17.62 4.00
C SER A 271 10.80 18.83 3.43
N LYS A 272 10.83 19.02 2.10
CA LYS A 272 10.09 20.11 1.42
C LYS A 272 8.58 19.94 1.56
N LEU A 273 8.05 18.72 1.39
CA LEU A 273 6.62 18.43 1.54
C LEU A 273 6.13 18.71 2.97
N ARG A 274 6.82 18.15 3.97
CA ARG A 274 6.47 18.35 5.39
C ARG A 274 6.44 19.84 5.78
N LYS A 275 7.41 20.64 5.29
CA LYS A 275 7.42 22.09 5.52
C LYS A 275 6.23 22.81 4.88
N LYS A 276 5.74 22.36 3.71
CA LYS A 276 4.54 22.92 3.07
C LYS A 276 3.29 22.60 3.89
N GLU A 277 3.16 21.37 4.38
CA GLU A 277 2.01 20.96 5.21
C GLU A 277 1.94 21.71 6.53
N THR A 278 3.07 21.86 7.25
CA THR A 278 3.10 22.64 8.49
C THR A 278 2.62 24.08 8.24
N LYS A 279 3.08 24.72 7.16
CA LYS A 279 2.63 26.06 6.79
C LYS A 279 1.13 26.11 6.48
N ALA A 280 0.60 25.13 5.76
CA ALA A 280 -0.82 25.06 5.44
C ALA A 280 -1.70 24.85 6.68
N GLN A 281 -1.22 24.09 7.68
CA GLN A 281 -1.92 23.89 8.95
C GLN A 281 -1.88 25.15 9.84
N THR A 282 -0.77 25.91 9.85
CA THR A 282 -0.68 27.18 10.59
C THR A 282 -1.51 28.33 9.98
N LEU A 283 -1.98 28.17 8.75
CA LEU A 283 -2.78 29.17 8.02
C LEU A 283 -4.29 28.87 8.00
N LYS A 284 -4.72 27.74 8.58
CA LYS A 284 -6.15 27.48 8.82
C LYS A 284 -6.55 28.18 10.14
N PRO A 285 -7.55 29.10 10.10
CA PRO A 285 -8.04 29.79 11.30
C PRO A 285 -8.73 28.84 12.29
#